data_AF-A0AAW2VXF6-F1
#
_entry.id   AF-A0AAW2VXF6-F1
#
_cell.length_a   1.000
_cell.length_b   1.000
_cell.length_c   1.000
_cell.angle_alpha   90.00
_cell.angle_beta   90.00
_cell.angle_gamma   90.00
#
_symmetry.space_group_name_H-M   'P 1'
#
loop_
_entity.id
_entity.type
_entity.pdbx_description
1 polymer ?
#
loop_
_entity_poly.entity_id
_entity_poly.type
_entity_poly.pdbx_seq_one_letter_code
_entity_poly.pdbx_strand_id
1 'polypeptide(L)'
;MLVDGKFDLKVNSVIKNEDVILLYLSVLQKSSDSLQHHGLNMFLHLLRDSLSNQASCVRAGMLDFLLDWFSQDNSETIVWKISQLIQVIGGHSISGKDIRKIFALLRSENTGLQQRSSSLLLTSMLTMLNEKGPTAFFDLNGIDSGIVIKTPVSWPVYKGFSFTCWLRVENFPQNGPMGLFSFLMENGRGCYAVLAEDKLIYESINQKRQYVLMNLNLVRKKWHFLCLVHSVGRAFSGGSQLRCYLDGILVSSEKCRYAKVNDPLTSCTIGTKLDLPMYKDENVTHSIKNSYPFLGQIGPTYLFSDAISSEIVQGIYSLGPSYMYYFLDNEISVYVDNISSGGVNDAKDGLASKIIFGLNAQASDGRTLFNVSPSVDQTLDKKRFEAAVLGGTQLCSRRLLQQIIYCVGGVSVFFPLLTQCDIYEHEASDQVGGTLLTPIKKGNLTAETIKLIASILDENLANQQQMLLLSGFSILGFLLQSVPAKQLNLETLSALKHLFSVVSNGGLSELLVTDAIACILLNPHIWVHAVYRVQRELYMFLLQQLDNDPRLLKCLCRLPRVLDIIRQFYQDNEETKRAVRSKPIVHVTTGRIVGEKLEREKYIKFVSFY
;
A
#
# COMPACT_ATOMS: atom_id res chain seq x y z
N MET A 1 30.12 -0.51 -13.87
CA MET A 1 29.33 0.64 -14.38
C MET A 1 28.32 1.08 -13.34
N LEU A 2 27.38 0.22 -12.92
CA LEU A 2 26.36 0.60 -11.93
C LEU A 2 26.79 0.45 -10.47
N VAL A 3 27.62 -0.55 -10.17
CA VAL A 3 28.17 -0.81 -8.83
C VAL A 3 29.66 -0.53 -8.81
N ASP A 4 30.17 -0.18 -7.62
CA ASP A 4 31.61 -0.03 -7.38
C ASP A 4 32.27 -1.41 -7.27
N GLY A 5 33.43 -1.61 -7.89
CA GLY A 5 34.14 -2.89 -7.84
C GLY A 5 33.46 -4.01 -8.62
N LYS A 6 33.65 -5.26 -8.18
CA LYS A 6 33.10 -6.45 -8.86
C LYS A 6 31.64 -6.66 -8.43
N PHE A 7 30.75 -6.71 -9.41
CA PHE A 7 29.33 -7.00 -9.18
C PHE A 7 29.14 -8.42 -8.64
N ASP A 8 28.36 -8.54 -7.57
CA ASP A 8 27.90 -9.79 -6.99
C ASP A 8 26.47 -9.61 -6.49
N LEU A 9 25.55 -10.46 -6.95
CA LEU A 9 24.13 -10.37 -6.60
C LEU A 9 23.86 -10.43 -5.08
N LYS A 10 24.70 -11.14 -4.32
CA LYS A 10 24.53 -11.36 -2.88
C LYS A 10 25.32 -10.38 -2.04
N VAL A 11 26.50 -9.96 -2.51
CA VAL A 11 27.46 -9.20 -1.71
C VAL A 11 27.55 -7.73 -2.14
N ASN A 12 27.41 -7.45 -3.45
CA ASN A 12 27.65 -6.13 -4.02
C ASN A 12 26.69 -5.83 -5.17
N SER A 13 25.44 -5.55 -4.80
CA SER A 13 24.31 -5.35 -5.71
C SER A 13 23.66 -3.97 -5.61
N VAL A 14 24.17 -3.08 -4.74
CA VAL A 14 23.64 -1.72 -4.56
C VAL A 14 24.18 -0.80 -5.64
N ILE A 15 23.29 -0.12 -6.37
CA ILE A 15 23.65 0.87 -7.38
C ILE A 15 24.32 2.06 -6.71
N LYS A 16 25.49 2.44 -7.20
CA LYS A 16 26.28 3.60 -6.76
C LYS A 16 26.34 4.71 -7.80
N ASN A 17 26.21 4.35 -9.08
CA ASN A 17 26.19 5.29 -10.19
C ASN A 17 24.86 5.22 -10.93
N GLU A 18 23.94 6.13 -10.58
CA GLU A 18 22.59 6.21 -11.15
C GLU A 18 22.57 6.82 -12.55
N ASP A 19 23.52 7.70 -12.88
CA ASP A 19 23.62 8.40 -14.18
C ASP A 19 23.81 7.43 -15.37
N VAL A 20 24.36 6.24 -15.09
CA VAL A 20 24.69 5.24 -16.10
C VAL A 20 23.53 4.25 -16.35
N ILE A 21 22.47 4.28 -15.55
CA ILE A 21 21.31 3.36 -15.70
C ILE A 21 20.70 3.46 -17.09
N LEU A 22 20.39 4.68 -17.57
CA LEU A 22 19.78 4.87 -18.88
C LEU A 22 20.74 4.51 -20.03
N LEU A 23 22.03 4.76 -19.87
CA LEU A 23 23.04 4.36 -20.85
C LEU A 23 23.10 2.84 -20.99
N TYR A 24 23.12 2.11 -19.86
CA TYR A 24 23.08 0.65 -19.85
C TYR A 24 21.83 0.13 -20.57
N LEU A 25 20.65 0.68 -20.25
CA LEU A 25 19.40 0.25 -20.88
C LEU A 25 19.34 0.57 -22.37
N SER A 26 19.91 1.70 -22.79
CA SER A 26 19.99 2.08 -24.21
C SER A 26 20.86 1.11 -25.01
N VAL A 27 21.99 0.69 -24.44
CA VAL A 27 22.86 -0.34 -25.04
C VAL A 27 22.15 -1.69 -25.06
N LEU A 28 21.48 -2.06 -23.95
CA LEU A 28 20.75 -3.31 -23.85
C LEU A 28 19.62 -3.39 -24.88
N GLN A 29 18.86 -2.31 -25.08
CA GLN A 29 17.78 -2.23 -26.07
C GLN A 29 18.28 -2.47 -27.50
N LYS A 30 19.54 -2.18 -27.82
CA LYS A 30 20.14 -2.44 -29.15
C LYS A 30 20.88 -3.78 -29.25
N SER A 31 20.90 -4.56 -28.18
CA SER A 31 21.57 -5.88 -28.13
C SER A 31 20.67 -6.99 -28.68
N SER A 32 21.22 -8.20 -28.82
CA SER A 32 20.43 -9.38 -29.22
C SER A 32 19.38 -9.76 -28.17
N ASP A 33 18.29 -10.42 -28.59
CA ASP A 33 17.20 -10.88 -27.72
C ASP A 33 17.68 -11.67 -26.50
N SER A 34 18.69 -12.52 -26.67
CA SER A 34 19.29 -13.29 -25.59
C SER A 34 19.94 -12.39 -24.54
N LEU A 35 20.67 -11.36 -24.97
CA LEU A 35 21.31 -10.39 -24.09
C LEU A 35 20.27 -9.48 -23.43
N GLN A 36 19.27 -9.01 -24.18
CA GLN A 36 18.15 -8.25 -23.64
C GLN A 36 17.44 -9.02 -22.53
N HIS A 37 17.05 -10.27 -22.78
CA HIS A 37 16.41 -11.12 -21.80
C HIS A 37 17.27 -11.31 -20.54
N HIS A 38 18.56 -11.61 -20.73
CA HIS A 38 19.50 -11.79 -19.63
C HIS A 38 19.66 -10.49 -18.80
N GLY A 39 19.92 -9.37 -19.47
CA GLY A 39 20.14 -8.06 -18.82
C GLY A 39 18.90 -7.56 -18.08
N LEU A 40 17.71 -7.67 -18.68
CA LEU A 40 16.45 -7.32 -18.03
C LEU A 40 16.17 -8.21 -16.81
N ASN A 41 16.46 -9.51 -16.91
CA ASN A 41 16.30 -10.42 -15.78
C ASN A 41 17.29 -10.10 -14.64
N MET A 42 18.52 -9.74 -14.98
CA MET A 42 19.52 -9.29 -14.00
C MET A 42 19.08 -8.01 -13.28
N PHE A 43 18.53 -7.03 -14.02
CA PHE A 43 17.96 -5.82 -13.44
C PHE A 43 16.78 -6.14 -12.52
N LEU A 44 15.90 -7.06 -12.93
CA LEU A 44 14.77 -7.45 -12.11
C LEU A 44 15.21 -8.07 -10.77
N HIS A 45 16.25 -8.90 -10.77
CA HIS A 45 16.84 -9.44 -9.54
C HIS A 45 17.49 -8.36 -8.67
N LEU A 46 18.14 -7.37 -9.29
CA LEU A 46 18.75 -6.24 -8.59
C LEU A 46 17.71 -5.35 -7.90
N LEU A 47 16.49 -5.28 -8.44
CA LEU A 47 15.43 -4.38 -7.96
C LEU A 47 14.42 -5.00 -6.99
N ARG A 48 14.02 -6.26 -7.18
CA ARG A 48 12.90 -6.88 -6.43
C ARG A 48 12.99 -6.72 -4.91
N ASP A 49 14.21 -6.69 -4.39
CA ASP A 49 14.48 -6.77 -2.95
C ASP A 49 15.14 -5.53 -2.36
N SER A 50 15.52 -4.54 -3.18
CA SER A 50 16.31 -3.37 -2.75
C SER A 50 15.55 -2.08 -3.03
N LEU A 51 15.05 -1.45 -1.96
CA LEU A 51 14.38 -0.15 -2.07
C LEU A 51 15.36 0.95 -2.51
N SER A 52 16.63 0.88 -2.12
CA SER A 52 17.67 1.83 -2.56
C SER A 52 17.92 1.77 -4.06
N ASN A 53 17.94 0.56 -4.64
CA ASN A 53 18.09 0.39 -6.08
C ASN A 53 16.85 0.87 -6.85
N GLN A 54 15.65 0.55 -6.34
CA GLN A 54 14.41 1.06 -6.91
C GLN A 54 14.38 2.59 -6.90
N ALA A 55 14.77 3.24 -5.79
CA ALA A 55 14.85 4.69 -5.67
C ALA A 55 15.83 5.30 -6.69
N SER A 56 17.01 4.68 -6.87
CA SER A 56 18.01 5.10 -7.85
C SER A 56 17.48 5.00 -9.28
N CYS A 57 16.78 3.91 -9.62
CA CYS A 57 16.13 3.74 -10.93
C CYS A 57 15.00 4.74 -11.18
N VAL A 58 14.22 5.09 -10.16
CA VAL A 58 13.20 6.14 -10.25
C VAL A 58 13.85 7.50 -10.52
N ARG A 59 14.89 7.88 -9.76
CA ARG A 59 15.61 9.16 -9.97
C ARG A 59 16.24 9.25 -11.35
N ALA A 60 16.79 8.14 -11.87
CA ALA A 60 17.34 8.07 -13.21
C ALA A 60 16.28 8.10 -14.34
N GLY A 61 14.98 8.10 -14.03
CA GLY A 61 13.92 8.12 -15.05
C GLY A 61 13.73 6.80 -15.79
N MET A 62 14.11 5.67 -15.18
CA MET A 62 14.02 4.34 -15.80
C MET A 62 12.60 3.97 -16.23
N LEU A 63 11.57 4.38 -15.48
CA LEU A 63 10.18 4.04 -15.78
C LEU A 63 9.72 4.60 -17.13
N ASP A 64 10.06 5.86 -17.42
CA ASP A 64 9.70 6.53 -18.68
C ASP A 64 10.34 5.80 -19.87
N PHE A 65 11.62 5.44 -19.75
CA PHE A 65 12.35 4.66 -20.75
C PHE A 65 11.73 3.27 -20.97
N LEU A 66 11.39 2.56 -19.89
CA LEU A 66 10.78 1.24 -19.97
C LEU A 66 9.41 1.30 -20.65
N LEU A 67 8.61 2.34 -20.38
CA LEU A 67 7.31 2.54 -21.05
C LEU A 67 7.46 2.82 -22.55
N ASP A 68 8.51 3.54 -22.97
CA ASP A 68 8.81 3.72 -24.40
C ASP A 68 9.24 2.40 -25.04
N TRP A 69 10.15 1.66 -24.40
CA TRP A 69 10.60 0.38 -24.92
C TRP A 69 9.45 -0.63 -24.99
N PHE A 70 8.58 -0.68 -23.96
CA PHE A 70 7.39 -1.52 -23.95
C PHE A 70 6.48 -1.29 -25.16
N SER A 71 6.38 -0.05 -25.63
CA SER A 71 5.53 0.32 -26.78
C SER A 71 6.10 -0.06 -28.16
N GLN A 72 7.40 -0.33 -28.23
CA GLN A 72 8.13 -0.54 -29.49
C GLN A 72 8.50 -2.00 -29.75
N ASP A 73 8.60 -2.81 -28.69
CA ASP A 73 9.08 -4.19 -28.78
C ASP A 73 7.95 -5.16 -29.13
N ASN A 74 8.24 -6.10 -30.04
CA ASN A 74 7.29 -7.12 -30.49
C ASN A 74 7.55 -8.49 -29.84
N SER A 75 8.67 -8.67 -29.13
CA SER A 75 9.02 -9.95 -28.50
C SER A 75 8.27 -10.14 -27.20
N GLU A 76 7.38 -11.13 -27.14
CA GLU A 76 6.55 -11.41 -25.97
C GLU A 76 7.39 -11.62 -24.70
N THR A 77 8.53 -12.29 -24.82
CA THR A 77 9.41 -12.58 -23.69
C THR A 77 10.06 -11.32 -23.11
N ILE A 78 10.38 -10.35 -23.96
CA ILE A 78 11.01 -9.09 -23.59
C ILE A 78 9.95 -8.15 -23.01
N VAL A 79 8.81 -7.99 -23.69
CA VAL A 79 7.67 -7.19 -23.23
C VAL A 79 7.22 -7.62 -21.84
N TRP A 80 7.18 -8.93 -21.56
CA TRP A 80 6.88 -9.46 -20.24
C TRP A 80 7.94 -9.09 -19.19
N LYS A 81 9.23 -9.12 -19.52
CA LYS A 81 10.29 -8.68 -18.61
C LYS A 81 10.23 -7.17 -18.34
N ILE A 82 9.94 -6.38 -19.38
CA ILE A 82 9.74 -4.94 -19.26
C ILE A 82 8.52 -4.66 -18.37
N SER A 83 7.41 -5.38 -18.52
CA SER A 83 6.22 -5.20 -17.67
C SER A 83 6.53 -5.50 -16.19
N GLN A 84 7.33 -6.53 -15.90
CA GLN A 84 7.79 -6.83 -14.55
C GLN A 84 8.66 -5.71 -13.96
N LEU A 85 9.50 -5.07 -14.77
CA LEU A 85 10.30 -3.93 -14.32
C LEU A 85 9.45 -2.68 -14.12
N ILE A 86 8.50 -2.41 -15.04
CA ILE A 86 7.50 -1.35 -14.89
C ILE A 86 6.76 -1.52 -13.57
N GLN A 87 6.29 -2.73 -13.27
CA GLN A 87 5.62 -3.08 -12.02
C GLN A 87 6.47 -2.75 -10.78
N VAL A 88 7.73 -3.20 -10.74
CA VAL A 88 8.62 -2.99 -9.58
C VAL A 88 8.97 -1.51 -9.40
N ILE A 89 9.32 -0.81 -10.48
CA ILE A 89 9.72 0.61 -10.42
C ILE A 89 8.51 1.51 -10.16
N GLY A 90 7.40 1.32 -10.90
CA GLY A 90 6.17 2.08 -10.72
C GLY A 90 5.49 1.80 -9.37
N GLY A 91 5.70 0.61 -8.81
CA GLY A 91 5.26 0.25 -7.47
C GLY A 91 6.03 0.97 -6.37
N HIS A 92 7.33 1.21 -6.60
CA HIS A 92 8.14 2.05 -5.73
C HIS A 92 7.66 3.50 -5.75
N SER A 93 7.60 4.12 -6.93
CA SER A 93 7.13 5.50 -7.10
C SER A 93 6.77 5.78 -8.56
N ILE A 94 5.66 6.50 -8.77
CA ILE A 94 5.15 6.84 -10.10
C ILE A 94 4.76 8.32 -10.20
N SER A 95 4.97 8.93 -11.37
CA SER A 95 4.56 10.32 -11.64
C SER A 95 3.27 10.39 -12.45
N GLY A 96 2.61 11.56 -12.44
CA GLY A 96 1.44 11.81 -13.30
C GLY A 96 1.77 11.72 -14.80
N LYS A 97 3.02 11.95 -15.21
CA LYS A 97 3.48 11.76 -16.61
C LYS A 97 3.44 10.27 -16.96
N ASP A 98 3.98 9.43 -16.09
CA ASP A 98 4.03 7.97 -16.30
C ASP A 98 2.63 7.37 -16.35
N ILE A 99 1.74 7.80 -15.43
CA ILE A 99 0.34 7.37 -15.42
C ILE A 99 -0.35 7.71 -16.74
N ARG A 100 -0.22 8.96 -17.23
CA ARG A 100 -0.80 9.37 -18.51
C ARG A 100 -0.25 8.54 -19.68
N LYS A 101 1.04 8.19 -19.64
CA LYS A 101 1.68 7.34 -20.66
C LYS A 101 1.14 5.91 -20.61
N ILE A 102 0.97 5.32 -19.43
CA ILE A 102 0.33 4.01 -19.25
C ILE A 102 -1.10 4.04 -19.83
N PHE A 103 -1.90 5.07 -19.52
CA PHE A 103 -3.24 5.20 -20.09
C PHE A 103 -3.24 5.42 -21.61
N ALA A 104 -2.25 6.13 -22.16
CA ALA A 104 -2.09 6.26 -23.60
C ALA A 104 -1.82 4.90 -24.26
N LEU A 105 -0.96 4.08 -23.66
CA LEU A 105 -0.66 2.72 -24.12
C LEU A 105 -1.87 1.77 -24.01
N LEU A 106 -2.67 1.92 -22.95
CA LEU A 106 -3.94 1.18 -22.82
C LEU A 106 -4.98 1.61 -23.86
N ARG A 107 -4.88 2.84 -24.39
CA ARG A 107 -5.83 3.41 -25.37
C ARG A 107 -5.40 3.32 -26.83
N SER A 108 -4.18 2.87 -27.14
CA SER A 108 -3.69 2.85 -28.52
C SER A 108 -4.34 1.75 -29.37
N GLU A 109 -4.76 2.10 -30.59
CA GLU A 109 -5.45 1.22 -31.55
C GLU A 109 -4.51 0.37 -32.42
N ASN A 110 -3.48 -0.26 -31.85
CA ASN A 110 -2.57 -1.11 -32.62
C ASN A 110 -2.92 -2.61 -32.45
N THR A 111 -2.59 -3.42 -33.47
CA THR A 111 -3.11 -4.78 -33.75
C THR A 111 -2.71 -5.90 -32.75
N GLY A 112 -3.45 -7.03 -32.78
CA GLY A 112 -3.27 -8.35 -32.14
C GLY A 112 -2.45 -8.55 -30.85
N LEU A 113 -1.16 -8.20 -30.86
CA LEU A 113 -0.26 -8.23 -29.69
C LEU A 113 -0.74 -7.31 -28.55
N GLN A 114 -1.62 -6.35 -28.87
CA GLN A 114 -2.18 -5.34 -27.97
C GLN A 114 -3.01 -5.88 -26.80
N GLN A 115 -3.76 -6.98 -26.98
CA GLN A 115 -4.62 -7.50 -25.90
C GLN A 115 -3.77 -8.00 -24.72
N ARG A 116 -2.63 -8.64 -25.03
CA ARG A 116 -1.70 -9.17 -24.02
C ARG A 116 -0.95 -8.03 -23.35
N SER A 117 -0.42 -7.08 -24.12
CA SER A 117 0.27 -5.90 -23.59
C SER A 117 -0.62 -5.06 -22.67
N SER A 118 -1.90 -4.90 -23.01
CA SER A 118 -2.87 -4.20 -22.16
C SER A 118 -3.11 -4.93 -20.84
N SER A 119 -3.32 -6.25 -20.86
CA SER A 119 -3.49 -7.07 -19.65
C SER A 119 -2.23 -7.05 -18.77
N LEU A 120 -1.03 -7.04 -19.36
CA LEU A 120 0.23 -6.89 -18.62
C LEU A 120 0.33 -5.53 -17.92
N LEU A 121 -0.07 -4.44 -18.59
CA LEU A 121 -0.08 -3.10 -17.98
C LEU A 121 -1.13 -2.99 -16.87
N LEU A 122 -2.34 -3.52 -17.06
CA LEU A 122 -3.36 -3.54 -16.00
C LEU A 122 -2.92 -4.38 -14.80
N THR A 123 -2.30 -5.55 -15.04
CA THR A 123 -1.72 -6.38 -13.98
C THR A 123 -0.59 -5.66 -13.25
N SER A 124 0.23 -4.91 -14.00
CA SER A 124 1.29 -4.08 -13.42
C SER A 124 0.68 -2.99 -12.52
N MET A 125 -0.33 -2.26 -12.99
CA MET A 125 -1.04 -1.26 -12.19
C MET A 125 -1.71 -1.85 -10.96
N LEU A 126 -2.38 -3.01 -11.09
CA LEU A 126 -2.98 -3.72 -9.94
C LEU A 126 -1.94 -4.03 -8.88
N THR A 127 -0.75 -4.46 -9.30
CA THR A 127 0.31 -4.73 -8.34
C THR A 127 0.86 -3.45 -7.72
N MET A 128 1.05 -2.38 -8.50
CA MET A 128 1.46 -1.07 -7.97
C MET A 128 0.49 -0.53 -6.91
N LEU A 129 -0.81 -0.80 -7.05
CA LEU A 129 -1.83 -0.42 -6.05
C LEU A 129 -1.75 -1.23 -4.76
N ASN A 130 -1.22 -2.46 -4.82
CA ASN A 130 -1.07 -3.33 -3.66
C ASN A 130 0.27 -3.14 -2.93
N GLU A 131 1.14 -2.26 -3.42
CA GLU A 131 2.44 -1.97 -2.80
C GLU A 131 2.28 -1.27 -1.44
N LYS A 132 2.85 -1.87 -0.40
CA LYS A 132 2.73 -1.39 0.98
C LYS A 132 3.99 -0.63 1.44
N GLY A 133 3.86 0.08 2.54
CA GLY A 133 4.96 0.78 3.20
C GLY A 133 4.77 2.31 3.26
N PRO A 134 5.70 3.01 3.93
CA PRO A 134 5.62 4.44 4.12
C PRO A 134 5.91 5.19 2.82
N THR A 135 5.21 6.29 2.60
CA THR A 135 5.45 7.21 1.48
C THR A 135 6.70 8.08 1.67
N ALA A 136 7.17 8.19 2.91
CA ALA A 136 8.37 8.93 3.27
C ALA A 136 9.19 8.11 4.27
N PHE A 137 10.48 7.93 4.02
CA PHE A 137 11.36 7.17 4.91
C PHE A 137 12.82 7.62 4.76
N PHE A 138 13.59 7.34 5.80
CA PHE A 138 15.04 7.44 5.84
C PHE A 138 15.62 6.11 5.33
N ASP A 139 16.46 6.14 4.31
CA ASP A 139 17.20 4.98 3.81
C ASP A 139 18.63 5.01 4.36
N LEU A 140 18.96 4.07 5.23
CA LEU A 140 20.21 4.00 5.98
C LEU A 140 21.08 2.89 5.41
N ASN A 141 22.24 3.28 4.86
CA ASN A 141 23.14 2.35 4.16
C ASN A 141 24.06 1.52 5.09
N GLY A 142 23.93 1.67 6.42
CA GLY A 142 24.76 0.99 7.42
C GLY A 142 26.17 1.56 7.60
N ILE A 143 26.53 2.66 6.92
CA ILE A 143 27.86 3.28 6.95
C ILE A 143 27.71 4.79 7.17
N ASP A 144 28.09 5.28 8.34
CA ASP A 144 27.90 6.69 8.72
C ASP A 144 26.45 7.17 8.44
N SER A 145 25.49 6.31 8.79
CA SER A 145 24.07 6.52 8.58
C SER A 145 23.35 6.65 9.93
N GLY A 146 22.28 7.44 9.95
CA GLY A 146 21.44 7.68 11.10
C GLY A 146 20.98 9.12 11.18
N ILE A 147 20.27 9.42 12.26
CA ILE A 147 19.73 10.74 12.57
C ILE A 147 20.33 11.19 13.90
N VAL A 148 20.83 12.42 13.93
CA VAL A 148 21.35 13.07 15.13
C VAL A 148 20.39 14.17 15.54
N ILE A 149 19.89 14.11 16.76
CA ILE A 149 19.03 15.14 17.34
C ILE A 149 19.94 16.09 18.13
N LYS A 150 20.09 17.32 17.65
CA LYS A 150 20.97 18.33 18.26
C LYS A 150 20.28 19.10 19.37
N THR A 151 18.96 19.16 19.34
CA THR A 151 18.18 19.83 20.39
C THR A 151 18.11 18.97 21.65
N PRO A 152 18.43 19.53 22.83
CA PRO A 152 18.30 18.80 24.08
C PRO A 152 16.86 18.35 24.32
N VAL A 153 16.68 17.05 24.59
CA VAL A 153 15.36 16.42 24.74
C VAL A 153 14.98 16.35 26.21
N SER A 154 13.83 16.91 26.58
CA SER A 154 13.30 16.79 27.94
C SER A 154 12.82 15.36 28.20
N TRP A 155 13.38 14.70 29.22
CA TRP A 155 13.09 13.30 29.51
C TRP A 155 11.89 13.15 30.46
N PRO A 156 10.88 12.33 30.15
CA PRO A 156 9.69 12.21 30.98
C PRO A 156 9.97 11.41 32.25
N VAL A 157 10.00 12.07 33.41
CA VAL A 157 10.43 11.43 34.69
C VAL A 157 9.35 10.55 35.33
N TYR A 158 8.08 10.91 35.17
CA TYR A 158 6.98 10.32 35.96
C TYR A 158 6.01 9.46 35.15
N LYS A 159 5.80 9.78 33.87
CA LYS A 159 4.82 9.11 33.01
C LYS A 159 5.42 8.00 32.13
N GLY A 160 6.75 7.93 32.06
CA GLY A 160 7.43 7.04 31.12
C GLY A 160 7.48 7.62 29.71
N PHE A 161 7.92 6.81 28.75
CA PHE A 161 7.97 7.22 27.34
C PHE A 161 7.47 6.10 26.44
N SER A 162 7.12 6.49 25.21
CA SER A 162 6.85 5.55 24.13
C SER A 162 7.59 5.98 22.88
N PHE A 163 8.36 5.07 22.28
CA PHE A 163 9.05 5.28 21.01
C PHE A 163 8.36 4.44 19.94
N THR A 164 7.97 5.06 18.83
CA THR A 164 7.32 4.36 17.71
C THR A 164 8.06 4.65 16.41
N CYS A 165 8.19 3.63 15.56
CA CYS A 165 8.67 3.81 14.19
C CYS A 165 8.16 2.68 13.29
N TRP A 166 8.02 2.99 12.01
CA TRP A 166 8.03 1.95 10.97
C TRP A 166 9.48 1.64 10.60
N LEU A 167 9.83 0.37 10.44
CA LEU A 167 11.18 -0.04 10.04
C LEU A 167 11.16 -1.21 9.08
N ARG A 168 12.20 -1.31 8.26
CA ARG A 168 12.47 -2.44 7.38
C ARG A 168 13.96 -2.73 7.43
N VAL A 169 14.32 -3.90 7.95
CA VAL A 169 15.73 -4.32 8.03
C VAL A 169 16.14 -4.97 6.71
N GLU A 170 17.20 -4.47 6.08
CA GLU A 170 17.76 -5.09 4.87
C GLU A 170 18.54 -6.36 5.23
N ASN A 171 19.50 -6.22 6.14
CA ASN A 171 20.28 -7.32 6.64
C ASN A 171 20.85 -7.02 8.03
N PHE A 172 21.10 -8.07 8.82
CA PHE A 172 21.82 -7.93 10.08
C PHE A 172 23.34 -8.08 9.85
N PRO A 173 24.18 -7.32 10.57
CA PRO A 173 25.62 -7.48 10.51
C PRO A 173 26.03 -8.84 11.11
N GLN A 174 27.12 -9.42 10.61
CA GLN A 174 27.59 -10.74 11.07
C GLN A 174 28.04 -10.73 12.54
N ASN A 175 28.56 -9.59 13.03
CA ASN A 175 29.32 -9.51 14.28
C ASN A 175 28.80 -8.43 15.23
N GLY A 176 27.52 -8.46 15.60
CA GLY A 176 26.96 -7.56 16.62
C GLY A 176 25.53 -7.10 16.30
N PRO A 177 24.96 -6.20 17.11
CA PRO A 177 23.66 -5.62 16.86
C PRO A 177 23.75 -4.29 16.09
N MET A 178 22.63 -3.82 15.56
CA MET A 178 22.49 -2.50 14.94
C MET A 178 21.83 -1.51 15.91
N GLY A 179 22.25 -0.25 15.89
CA GLY A 179 21.59 0.80 16.67
C GLY A 179 20.16 1.06 16.20
N LEU A 180 19.21 1.10 17.13
CA LEU A 180 17.84 1.55 16.86
C LEU A 180 17.67 3.01 17.32
N PHE A 181 17.91 3.27 18.60
CA PHE A 181 17.99 4.63 19.14
C PHE A 181 18.94 4.69 20.33
N SER A 182 19.42 5.89 20.62
CA SER A 182 20.18 6.22 21.82
C SER A 182 19.72 7.57 22.34
N PHE A 183 19.25 7.63 23.58
CA PHE A 183 18.81 8.85 24.24
C PHE A 183 19.60 9.00 25.55
N LEU A 184 20.75 9.68 25.45
CA LEU A 184 21.73 9.78 26.54
C LEU A 184 22.04 11.24 26.88
N MET A 185 22.43 11.47 28.12
CA MET A 185 23.19 12.65 28.53
C MET A 185 24.66 12.50 28.15
N GLU A 186 25.42 13.61 28.18
CA GLU A 186 26.90 13.59 28.06
C GLU A 186 27.59 12.66 29.07
N ASN A 187 27.02 12.51 30.27
CA ASN A 187 27.53 11.60 31.30
C ASN A 187 27.14 10.11 31.08
N GLY A 188 26.46 9.79 29.98
CA GLY A 188 26.06 8.43 29.60
C GLY A 188 24.82 7.87 30.31
N ARG A 189 24.16 8.62 31.18
CA ARG A 189 22.86 8.20 31.75
C ARG A 189 21.72 8.47 30.76
N GLY A 190 20.70 7.62 30.78
CA GLY A 190 19.58 7.63 29.84
C GLY A 190 19.20 6.21 29.44
N CYS A 191 18.87 5.98 28.18
CA CYS A 191 18.65 4.64 27.66
C CYS A 191 18.98 4.52 26.18
N TYR A 192 19.13 3.28 25.72
CA TYR A 192 19.32 2.99 24.30
C TYR A 192 18.76 1.60 23.95
N ALA A 193 18.50 1.39 22.67
CA ALA A 193 18.01 0.13 22.12
C ALA A 193 18.82 -0.28 20.89
N VAL A 194 19.11 -1.56 20.78
CA VAL A 194 19.76 -2.16 19.61
C VAL A 194 19.02 -3.40 19.14
N LEU A 195 19.12 -3.68 17.85
CA LEU A 195 18.49 -4.80 17.16
C LEU A 195 19.54 -5.84 16.77
N ALA A 196 19.35 -7.07 17.23
CA ALA A 196 20.00 -8.26 16.70
C ALA A 196 18.97 -9.11 15.93
N GLU A 197 19.42 -10.19 15.30
CA GLU A 197 18.61 -10.96 14.35
C GLU A 197 17.26 -11.47 14.91
N ASP A 198 17.24 -11.89 16.16
CA ASP A 198 16.09 -12.51 16.85
C ASP A 198 15.66 -11.79 18.13
N LYS A 199 16.28 -10.65 18.44
CA LYS A 199 16.12 -9.99 19.73
C LYS A 199 16.35 -8.49 19.66
N LEU A 200 15.61 -7.78 20.50
CA LEU A 200 15.86 -6.39 20.84
C LEU A 200 16.56 -6.35 22.20
N ILE A 201 17.71 -5.66 22.26
CA ILE A 201 18.44 -5.43 23.50
C ILE A 201 18.20 -3.99 23.90
N TYR A 202 17.65 -3.79 25.10
CA TYR A 202 17.41 -2.47 25.67
C TYR A 202 18.23 -2.31 26.94
N GLU A 203 18.88 -1.16 27.11
CA GLU A 203 19.59 -0.82 28.33
C GLU A 203 19.13 0.52 28.90
N SER A 204 18.92 0.52 30.21
CA SER A 204 18.59 1.70 31.01
C SER A 204 19.74 2.01 31.96
N ILE A 205 20.26 3.22 31.88
CA ILE A 205 21.41 3.69 32.64
C ILE A 205 20.98 4.85 33.54
N ASN A 206 20.97 4.61 34.85
CA ASN A 206 20.86 5.67 35.85
C ASN A 206 22.04 5.59 36.83
N GLN A 207 21.79 5.36 38.12
CA GLN A 207 22.84 5.02 39.09
C GLN A 207 23.37 3.59 38.91
N LYS A 208 22.51 2.68 38.47
CA LYS A 208 22.85 1.30 38.11
C LYS A 208 22.40 1.04 36.68
N ARG A 209 23.15 0.20 35.98
CA ARG A 209 22.80 -0.28 34.64
C ARG A 209 21.87 -1.48 34.77
N GLN A 210 20.85 -1.53 33.92
CA GLN A 210 20.03 -2.72 33.74
C GLN A 210 19.73 -2.89 32.26
N TYR A 211 20.07 -4.06 31.74
CA TYR A 211 19.71 -4.45 30.39
C TYR A 211 18.60 -5.50 30.41
N VAL A 212 17.86 -5.55 29.30
CA VAL A 212 16.77 -6.49 29.05
C VAL A 212 16.90 -7.00 27.62
N LEU A 213 16.67 -8.30 27.44
CA LEU A 213 16.61 -8.97 26.15
C LEU A 213 15.14 -9.30 25.87
N MET A 214 14.61 -8.79 24.77
CA MET A 214 13.24 -9.04 24.34
C MET A 214 13.27 -9.83 23.03
N ASN A 215 12.54 -10.93 22.97
CA ASN A 215 12.41 -11.72 21.75
C ASN A 215 11.66 -10.88 20.69
N LEU A 216 12.27 -10.70 19.52
CA LEU A 216 11.72 -9.89 18.45
C LEU A 216 12.08 -10.49 17.09
N ASN A 217 11.08 -11.03 16.40
CA ASN A 217 11.26 -11.68 15.10
C ASN A 217 10.92 -10.72 13.97
N LEU A 218 11.92 -9.98 13.48
CA LEU A 218 11.78 -9.12 12.31
C LEU A 218 12.02 -9.91 11.03
N VAL A 219 11.07 -9.86 10.10
CA VAL A 219 11.26 -10.45 8.77
C VAL A 219 12.09 -9.47 7.93
N ARG A 220 13.28 -9.90 7.49
CA ARG A 220 14.13 -9.10 6.62
C ARG A 220 13.37 -8.68 5.37
N LYS A 221 13.65 -7.48 4.87
CA LYS A 221 13.03 -6.91 3.66
C LYS A 221 11.51 -6.72 3.74
N LYS A 222 10.91 -6.78 4.93
CA LYS A 222 9.51 -6.48 5.20
C LYS A 222 9.38 -5.27 6.12
N TRP A 223 8.40 -4.41 5.86
CA TRP A 223 8.04 -3.33 6.76
C TRP A 223 7.32 -3.87 7.99
N HIS A 224 7.75 -3.40 9.16
CA HIS A 224 7.15 -3.68 10.45
C HIS A 224 6.94 -2.38 11.22
N PHE A 225 5.87 -2.32 12.01
CA PHE A 225 5.66 -1.26 12.98
C PHE A 225 6.20 -1.69 14.33
N LEU A 226 7.17 -0.95 14.87
CA LEU A 226 7.77 -1.20 16.17
C LEU A 226 7.36 -0.11 17.16
N CYS A 227 6.87 -0.51 18.32
CA CYS A 227 6.60 0.39 19.43
C CYS A 227 7.22 -0.13 20.73
N LEU A 228 8.02 0.70 21.38
CA LEU A 228 8.61 0.45 22.69
C LEU A 228 8.01 1.38 23.72
N VAL A 229 7.37 0.81 24.75
CA VAL A 229 6.71 1.56 25.83
C VAL A 229 7.42 1.26 27.14
N HIS A 230 8.03 2.26 27.76
CA HIS A 230 8.66 2.11 29.07
C HIS A 230 7.85 2.87 30.12
N SER A 231 7.09 2.12 30.92
CA SER A 231 6.21 2.67 31.96
C SER A 231 6.93 2.78 33.31
N VAL A 232 6.67 3.87 34.02
CA VAL A 232 7.22 4.13 35.36
C VAL A 232 6.29 3.53 36.42
N GLY A 233 6.64 2.35 36.93
CA GLY A 233 5.92 1.71 38.03
C GLY A 233 6.49 2.06 39.40
N ARG A 234 5.64 2.03 40.44
CA ARG A 234 6.04 2.18 41.84
C ARG A 234 6.62 0.86 42.37
N ALA A 235 7.45 0.93 43.41
CA ALA A 235 8.15 -0.23 43.97
C ALA A 235 7.19 -1.36 44.42
N PHE A 236 6.02 -1.01 44.94
CA PHE A 236 5.01 -1.97 45.43
C PHE A 236 4.05 -2.49 44.36
N SER A 237 4.05 -1.90 43.15
CA SER A 237 3.15 -2.26 42.05
C SER A 237 3.86 -2.98 40.91
N GLY A 238 4.91 -3.74 41.22
CA GLY A 238 5.63 -4.58 40.25
C GLY A 238 6.80 -3.90 39.53
N GLY A 239 7.11 -2.65 39.87
CA GLY A 239 8.23 -1.89 39.31
C GLY A 239 7.96 -1.35 37.90
N SER A 240 8.96 -0.66 37.34
CA SER A 240 8.90 -0.16 35.96
C SER A 240 8.98 -1.33 34.96
N GLN A 241 8.27 -1.19 33.83
CA GLN A 241 8.13 -2.24 32.82
C GLN A 241 8.40 -1.68 31.42
N LEU A 242 9.15 -2.45 30.64
CA LEU A 242 9.38 -2.21 29.22
C LEU A 242 8.53 -3.19 28.42
N ARG A 243 7.71 -2.66 27.51
CA ARG A 243 6.87 -3.45 26.61
C ARG A 243 7.29 -3.19 25.18
N CYS A 244 7.31 -4.26 24.39
CA CYS A 244 7.61 -4.22 22.97
C CYS A 244 6.38 -4.70 22.20
N TYR A 245 5.93 -3.88 21.25
CA TYR A 245 4.84 -4.17 20.35
C TYR A 245 5.38 -4.26 18.92
N LEU A 246 4.92 -5.26 18.17
CA LEU A 246 5.24 -5.47 16.77
C LEU A 246 3.93 -5.57 15.98
N ASP A 247 3.80 -4.75 14.94
CA ASP A 247 2.62 -4.70 14.07
C ASP A 247 1.30 -4.53 14.84
N GLY A 248 1.33 -3.70 15.89
CA GLY A 248 0.20 -3.39 16.78
C GLY A 248 0.04 -4.35 17.97
N ILE A 249 0.71 -5.50 17.97
CA ILE A 249 0.50 -6.59 18.94
C ILE A 249 1.64 -6.60 19.97
N LEU A 250 1.31 -6.78 21.26
CA LEU A 250 2.29 -6.95 22.33
C LEU A 250 3.07 -8.27 22.14
N VAL A 251 4.38 -8.19 21.97
CA VAL A 251 5.26 -9.37 21.77
C VAL A 251 6.12 -9.70 23.00
N SER A 252 6.50 -8.70 23.80
CA SER A 252 7.32 -8.91 25.00
C SER A 252 7.03 -7.85 26.06
N SER A 253 7.11 -8.23 27.34
CA SER A 253 6.88 -7.36 28.49
C SER A 253 7.78 -7.76 29.63
N GLU A 254 8.80 -6.93 29.91
CA GLU A 254 9.88 -7.25 30.83
C GLU A 254 10.02 -6.19 31.93
N LYS A 255 10.48 -6.60 33.12
CA LYS A 255 10.76 -5.66 34.21
C LYS A 255 12.09 -4.96 33.96
N CYS A 256 12.06 -3.65 33.76
CA CYS A 256 13.23 -2.82 33.52
C CYS A 256 13.16 -1.56 34.39
N ARG A 257 14.25 -1.18 35.05
CA ARG A 257 14.31 0.07 35.80
C ARG A 257 14.26 1.26 34.86
N TYR A 258 13.48 2.26 35.23
CA TYR A 258 13.42 3.51 34.49
C TYR A 258 14.60 4.44 34.81
N ALA A 259 15.20 5.02 33.77
CA ALA A 259 16.24 6.03 33.92
C ALA A 259 15.60 7.38 34.27
N LYS A 260 15.47 7.66 35.58
CA LYS A 260 15.01 8.96 36.08
C LYS A 260 16.14 9.98 35.98
N VAL A 261 16.10 10.76 34.91
CA VAL A 261 17.06 11.80 34.57
C VAL A 261 16.33 13.14 34.58
N ASN A 262 16.83 14.11 35.34
CA ASN A 262 16.22 15.44 35.46
C ASN A 262 16.77 16.46 34.45
N ASP A 263 18.03 16.29 34.05
CA ASP A 263 18.68 17.16 33.06
C ASP A 263 18.28 16.72 31.64
N PRO A 264 18.23 17.63 30.65
CA PRO A 264 17.86 17.27 29.29
C PRO A 264 18.91 16.35 28.65
N LEU A 265 18.45 15.43 27.79
CA LEU A 265 19.31 14.52 27.05
C LEU A 265 19.94 15.25 25.86
N THR A 266 21.26 15.28 25.79
CA THR A 266 22.02 16.04 24.79
C THR A 266 22.66 15.18 23.70
N SER A 267 22.76 13.86 23.91
CA SER A 267 23.33 12.90 22.97
C SER A 267 22.23 11.94 22.49
N CYS A 268 21.37 12.46 21.61
CA CYS A 268 20.19 11.75 21.10
C CYS A 268 20.36 11.36 19.62
N THR A 269 20.22 10.08 19.29
CA THR A 269 20.40 9.55 17.94
C THR A 269 19.42 8.43 17.63
N ILE A 270 19.14 8.23 16.33
CA ILE A 270 18.28 7.16 15.81
C ILE A 270 19.00 6.49 14.65
N GLY A 271 19.09 5.17 14.66
CA GLY A 271 19.72 4.38 13.60
C GLY A 271 21.24 4.54 13.46
N THR A 272 21.91 5.27 14.35
CA THR A 272 23.37 5.44 14.33
C THR A 272 24.08 4.29 15.03
N LYS A 273 25.40 4.21 14.85
CA LYS A 273 26.25 3.43 15.75
C LYS A 273 26.13 3.99 17.18
N LEU A 274 26.21 3.11 18.19
CA LEU A 274 26.32 3.52 19.58
C LEU A 274 27.77 3.81 19.92
N ASP A 275 28.07 5.08 20.21
CA ASP A 275 29.33 5.50 20.80
C ASP A 275 29.18 5.57 22.32
N LEU A 276 29.39 4.44 22.99
CA LEU A 276 29.32 4.35 24.45
C LEU A 276 30.63 4.89 25.07
N PRO A 277 30.56 5.85 26.02
CA PRO A 277 31.76 6.28 26.74
C PRO A 277 32.37 5.08 27.48
N MET A 278 33.67 4.87 27.26
CA MET A 278 34.48 3.80 27.83
C MET A 278 34.58 3.92 29.36
N TYR A 279 33.56 3.48 30.09
CA TYR A 279 33.67 3.27 31.53
C TYR A 279 34.34 1.92 31.79
N LYS A 280 35.36 1.93 32.66
CA LYS A 280 36.20 0.79 33.07
C LYS A 280 35.47 -0.25 33.93
N ASP A 281 34.25 -0.64 33.55
CA ASP A 281 33.54 -1.72 34.22
C ASP A 281 33.47 -2.94 33.28
N GLU A 282 34.08 -4.04 33.72
CA GLU A 282 34.31 -5.28 32.95
C GLU A 282 33.01 -6.04 32.59
N ASN A 283 31.85 -5.56 33.04
CA ASN A 283 30.54 -6.19 32.87
C ASN A 283 29.74 -5.68 31.65
N VAL A 284 30.31 -4.84 30.79
CA VAL A 284 29.71 -4.59 29.47
C VAL A 284 29.85 -5.89 28.67
N THR A 285 28.74 -6.62 28.53
CA THR A 285 28.64 -7.81 27.69
C THR A 285 29.34 -7.50 26.36
N HIS A 286 30.35 -8.30 26.01
CA HIS A 286 31.16 -8.13 24.80
C HIS A 286 30.34 -7.96 23.51
N SER A 287 29.03 -8.23 23.53
CA SER A 287 28.10 -8.14 22.40
C SER A 287 27.72 -6.72 21.94
N ILE A 288 27.75 -5.68 22.78
CA ILE A 288 27.29 -4.31 22.39
C ILE A 288 28.46 -3.40 21.96
N LYS A 289 29.71 -3.74 22.33
CA LYS A 289 30.91 -2.95 21.97
C LYS A 289 31.12 -2.78 20.46
N ASN A 290 30.58 -3.70 19.65
CA ASN A 290 30.65 -3.68 18.19
C ASN A 290 29.26 -3.42 17.58
N SER A 291 28.56 -2.39 18.03
CA SER A 291 27.33 -1.98 17.35
C SER A 291 27.64 -1.39 15.97
N TYR A 292 26.74 -1.60 15.02
CA TYR A 292 26.79 -1.02 13.68
C TYR A 292 25.67 0.01 13.51
N PRO A 293 25.84 0.99 12.61
CA PRO A 293 24.71 1.79 12.14
C PRO A 293 23.61 0.88 11.56
N PHE A 294 22.37 1.34 11.63
CA PHE A 294 21.24 0.61 11.09
C PHE A 294 21.36 0.47 9.57
N LEU A 295 21.19 -0.76 9.07
CA LEU A 295 21.17 -1.09 7.65
C LEU A 295 19.74 -1.44 7.22
N GLY A 296 19.07 -0.49 6.59
CA GLY A 296 17.68 -0.62 6.15
C GLY A 296 16.96 0.71 6.12
N GLN A 297 15.64 0.67 6.23
CA GLN A 297 14.80 1.87 6.17
C GLN A 297 14.06 2.12 7.49
N ILE A 298 13.94 3.39 7.87
CA ILE A 298 13.14 3.85 9.01
C ILE A 298 12.11 4.85 8.47
N GLY A 299 10.83 4.61 8.71
CA GLY A 299 9.73 5.48 8.34
C GLY A 299 9.48 6.60 9.36
N PRO A 300 8.26 7.14 9.40
CA PRO A 300 7.85 8.12 10.42
C PRO A 300 8.14 7.60 11.82
N THR A 301 8.79 8.45 12.64
CA THR A 301 9.28 8.09 13.97
C THR A 301 8.83 9.10 15.00
N TYR A 302 8.27 8.64 16.12
CA TYR A 302 7.75 9.50 17.18
C TYR A 302 8.28 9.08 18.55
N LEU A 303 8.53 10.08 19.40
CA LEU A 303 8.78 9.88 20.82
C LEU A 303 7.69 10.61 21.63
N PHE A 304 7.00 9.87 22.49
CA PHE A 304 5.94 10.37 23.36
C PHE A 304 6.44 10.48 24.80
N SER A 305 5.99 11.53 25.51
CA SER A 305 6.27 11.80 26.93
C SER A 305 5.36 11.03 27.89
N ASP A 306 4.75 9.95 27.42
CA ASP A 306 3.79 9.12 28.16
C ASP A 306 3.93 7.66 27.75
N ALA A 307 3.57 6.75 28.65
CA ALA A 307 3.48 5.33 28.36
C ALA A 307 2.11 5.02 27.74
N ILE A 308 2.03 4.96 26.40
CA ILE A 308 0.78 4.78 25.67
C ILE A 308 0.19 3.38 25.88
N SER A 309 -1.15 3.28 25.83
CA SER A 309 -1.86 2.01 26.03
C SER A 309 -1.85 1.12 24.78
N SER A 310 -2.21 -0.15 24.93
CA SER A 310 -2.23 -1.10 23.80
C SER A 310 -3.22 -0.68 22.72
N GLU A 311 -4.32 -0.06 23.10
CA GLU A 311 -5.37 0.44 22.19
C GLU A 311 -4.84 1.60 21.36
N ILE A 312 -4.08 2.51 21.96
CA ILE A 312 -3.43 3.62 21.24
C ILE A 312 -2.36 3.07 20.29
N VAL A 313 -1.57 2.07 20.71
CA VAL A 313 -0.59 1.41 19.82
C VAL A 313 -1.27 0.81 18.60
N GLN A 314 -2.39 0.11 18.81
CA GLN A 314 -3.17 -0.46 17.72
C GLN A 314 -3.76 0.65 16.82
N GLY A 315 -4.26 1.74 17.40
CA GLY A 315 -4.74 2.90 16.65
C GLY A 315 -3.67 3.52 15.75
N ILE A 316 -2.46 3.75 16.28
CA ILE A 316 -1.32 4.27 15.50
C ILE A 316 -0.94 3.31 14.37
N TYR A 317 -0.94 2.00 14.63
CA TYR A 317 -0.67 0.99 13.60
C TYR A 317 -1.74 1.01 12.49
N SER A 318 -3.01 1.12 12.86
CA SER A 318 -4.15 1.15 11.94
C SER A 318 -4.20 2.40 11.05
N LEU A 319 -3.64 3.54 11.50
CA LEU A 319 -3.44 4.72 10.65
C LEU A 319 -2.49 4.45 9.48
N GLY A 320 -1.70 3.39 9.57
CA GLY A 320 -0.87 2.89 8.49
C GLY A 320 0.50 3.58 8.38
N PRO A 321 1.38 3.03 7.52
CA PRO A 321 2.78 3.44 7.45
C PRO A 321 3.01 4.83 6.84
N SER A 322 2.04 5.37 6.11
CA SER A 322 2.14 6.69 5.51
C SER A 322 1.61 7.82 6.39
N TYR A 323 1.11 7.50 7.59
CA TYR A 323 0.70 8.52 8.53
C TYR A 323 1.93 9.29 9.03
N MET A 324 1.87 10.61 8.94
CA MET A 324 3.03 11.48 9.21
C MET A 324 2.68 12.81 9.88
N TYR A 325 1.49 12.89 10.48
CA TYR A 325 1.00 14.10 11.16
C TYR A 325 1.13 13.94 12.68
N TYR A 326 0.36 14.69 13.46
CA TYR A 326 0.52 14.82 14.91
C TYR A 326 -0.61 14.18 15.73
N PHE A 327 -1.34 13.22 15.17
CA PHE A 327 -2.41 12.45 15.81
C PHE A 327 -3.55 13.31 16.34
N LEU A 328 -4.32 13.92 15.43
CA LEU A 328 -5.52 14.67 15.80
C LEU A 328 -6.54 13.73 16.46
N ASP A 329 -7.26 14.20 17.48
CA ASP A 329 -8.15 13.35 18.28
C ASP A 329 -9.22 12.63 17.43
N ASN A 330 -9.73 13.29 16.38
CA ASN A 330 -10.71 12.72 15.45
C ASN A 330 -10.16 11.56 14.59
N GLU A 331 -8.83 11.43 14.43
CA GLU A 331 -8.21 10.40 13.60
C GLU A 331 -8.04 9.09 14.38
N ILE A 332 -7.79 9.17 15.69
CA ILE A 332 -7.60 8.01 16.57
C ILE A 332 -8.92 7.51 17.15
N SER A 333 -9.89 8.39 17.36
CA SER A 333 -11.21 8.03 17.91
C SER A 333 -11.94 6.98 17.07
N VAL A 334 -11.66 6.89 15.77
CA VAL A 334 -12.23 5.88 14.86
C VAL A 334 -11.78 4.46 15.22
N TYR A 335 -10.60 4.31 15.83
CA TYR A 335 -10.00 3.01 16.15
C TYR A 335 -10.05 2.66 17.64
N VAL A 336 -10.41 3.62 18.49
CA VAL A 336 -10.43 3.47 19.95
C VAL A 336 -11.77 3.99 20.48
N ASP A 337 -12.73 3.08 20.69
CA ASP A 337 -14.09 3.38 21.18
C ASP A 337 -14.14 4.01 22.59
N ASN A 338 -13.00 4.15 23.28
CA ASN A 338 -12.92 4.51 24.70
C ASN A 338 -11.91 5.64 25.02
N ILE A 339 -11.61 6.56 24.09
CA ILE A 339 -11.19 7.89 24.54
C ILE A 339 -12.45 8.55 25.07
N SER A 340 -12.78 8.25 26.33
CA SER A 340 -13.96 8.71 27.03
C SER A 340 -14.24 10.17 26.70
N SER A 341 -15.52 10.43 26.45
CA SER A 341 -16.21 11.70 26.36
C SER A 341 -15.75 12.71 27.43
N GLY A 342 -14.59 13.32 27.25
CA GLY A 342 -14.18 14.56 27.90
C GLY A 342 -14.75 15.68 27.07
N GLY A 343 -15.90 16.22 27.47
CA GLY A 343 -16.66 17.16 26.67
C GLY A 343 -15.82 18.34 26.17
N VAL A 344 -15.77 18.55 24.86
CA VAL A 344 -15.62 19.80 24.08
C VAL A 344 -14.48 20.79 24.47
N ASN A 345 -13.73 20.61 25.55
CA ASN A 345 -12.85 21.66 26.12
C ASN A 345 -11.42 21.25 26.49
N ASP A 346 -10.94 20.02 26.24
CA ASP A 346 -9.54 19.64 26.56
C ASP A 346 -8.73 19.18 25.34
N ALA A 347 -8.50 20.11 24.39
CA ALA A 347 -7.44 19.97 23.37
C ALA A 347 -6.01 19.86 23.97
N LYS A 348 -5.87 19.88 25.31
CA LYS A 348 -4.60 19.80 26.04
C LYS A 348 -4.18 18.37 26.44
N ASP A 349 -5.10 17.40 26.47
CA ASP A 349 -4.82 16.03 26.95
C ASP A 349 -4.79 14.94 25.86
N GLY A 350 -4.99 15.33 24.59
CA GLY A 350 -4.92 14.44 23.42
C GLY A 350 -3.52 13.84 23.18
N LEU A 351 -3.43 12.83 22.29
CA LEU A 351 -2.14 12.17 22.00
C LEU A 351 -1.10 13.15 21.43
N ALA A 352 -1.55 14.12 20.63
CA ALA A 352 -0.73 15.16 20.03
C ALA A 352 0.11 15.96 21.03
N SER A 353 -0.46 16.30 22.20
CA SER A 353 0.23 17.10 23.23
C SER A 353 1.33 16.32 23.95
N LYS A 354 1.33 14.99 23.82
CA LYS A 354 2.31 14.08 24.41
C LYS A 354 3.51 13.84 23.49
N ILE A 355 3.54 14.38 22.27
CA ILE A 355 4.66 14.21 21.34
C ILE A 355 5.83 15.09 21.78
N ILE A 356 6.96 14.47 22.12
CA ILE A 356 8.24 15.17 22.34
C ILE A 356 8.83 15.59 20.99
N PHE A 357 8.93 14.63 20.07
CA PHE A 357 9.25 14.91 18.68
C PHE A 357 8.61 13.89 17.74
N GLY A 358 8.31 14.33 16.52
CA GLY A 358 7.98 13.49 15.38
C GLY A 358 8.92 13.82 14.22
N LEU A 359 9.59 12.81 13.67
CA LEU A 359 10.54 12.94 12.57
C LEU A 359 10.01 12.23 11.33
N ASN A 360 10.07 12.94 10.21
CA ASN A 360 9.63 12.46 8.91
C ASN A 360 10.62 12.94 7.84
N ALA A 361 10.96 12.07 6.89
CA ALA A 361 11.85 12.40 5.78
C ALA A 361 11.31 13.54 4.88
N GLN A 362 9.99 13.71 4.76
CA GLN A 362 9.39 14.82 4.02
C GLN A 362 9.44 16.16 4.77
N ALA A 363 9.52 16.14 6.10
CA ALA A 363 9.64 17.34 6.93
C ALA A 363 11.12 17.73 7.07
N SER A 364 11.75 18.10 5.96
CA SER A 364 13.19 18.36 5.89
C SER A 364 13.56 19.50 4.96
N ASP A 365 14.73 20.10 5.21
CA ASP A 365 15.41 21.05 4.31
C ASP A 365 16.88 20.64 4.19
N GLY A 366 17.29 20.19 3.01
CA GLY A 366 18.59 19.57 2.79
C GLY A 366 18.80 18.34 3.67
N ARG A 367 19.71 18.43 4.65
CA ARG A 367 19.96 17.37 5.64
C ARG A 367 19.34 17.64 7.01
N THR A 368 18.68 18.78 7.19
CA THR A 368 18.06 19.17 8.45
C THR A 368 16.61 18.68 8.50
N LEU A 369 16.18 18.17 9.65
CA LEU A 369 14.83 17.67 9.89
C LEU A 369 14.07 18.60 10.82
N PHE A 370 12.77 18.76 10.54
CA PHE A 370 11.84 19.55 11.34
C PHE A 370 11.00 18.64 12.23
N ASN A 371 10.64 19.14 13.41
CA ASN A 371 9.74 18.45 14.32
C ASN A 371 8.28 18.65 13.89
N VAL A 372 7.54 17.56 13.79
CA VAL A 372 6.11 17.57 13.43
C VAL A 372 5.19 17.75 14.65
N SER A 373 5.73 17.79 15.88
CA SER A 373 4.94 18.01 17.10
C SER A 373 4.21 19.37 17.08
N PRO A 374 2.99 19.47 17.65
CA PRO A 374 2.27 20.73 17.73
C PRO A 374 3.04 21.72 18.61
N SER A 375 3.31 22.92 18.08
CA SER A 375 4.00 23.98 18.82
C SER A 375 3.04 24.61 19.83
N VAL A 376 3.24 24.38 21.13
CA VAL A 376 2.29 24.85 22.17
C VAL A 376 2.42 26.35 22.52
N ASP A 377 3.44 27.11 22.09
CA ASP A 377 3.41 28.59 22.25
C ASP A 377 4.07 29.33 21.09
N GLN A 378 3.39 30.36 20.58
CA GLN A 378 3.86 31.32 19.58
C GLN A 378 4.60 32.53 20.19
N THR A 379 4.90 32.55 21.48
CA THR A 379 5.55 33.69 22.14
C THR A 379 7.04 33.43 22.39
N LEU A 380 7.88 34.17 21.64
CA LEU A 380 9.26 34.59 21.92
C LEU A 380 10.34 33.49 22.15
N ASP A 381 11.30 33.44 21.22
CA ASP A 381 12.63 32.80 21.34
C ASP A 381 12.72 31.30 21.70
N LYS A 382 11.89 30.45 21.09
CA LYS A 382 12.07 28.99 21.18
C LYS A 382 13.23 28.54 20.26
N LYS A 383 14.28 27.97 20.88
CA LYS A 383 15.31 27.17 20.20
C LYS A 383 14.62 26.23 19.22
N ARG A 384 14.80 26.46 17.91
CA ARG A 384 14.23 25.61 16.85
C ARG A 384 14.70 24.20 17.11
N PHE A 385 13.77 23.25 17.19
CA PHE A 385 14.14 21.84 17.20
C PHE A 385 14.99 21.57 15.94
N GLU A 386 16.19 21.06 16.14
CA GLU A 386 17.16 20.78 15.12
C GLU A 386 17.58 19.31 15.23
N ALA A 387 17.33 18.57 14.17
CA ALA A 387 17.88 17.25 13.92
C ALA A 387 18.48 17.21 12.52
N ALA A 388 19.46 16.34 12.29
CA ALA A 388 20.11 16.21 11.00
C ALA A 388 20.40 14.75 10.65
N VAL A 389 20.37 14.43 9.37
CA VAL A 389 20.77 13.11 8.86
C VAL A 389 22.27 13.05 8.58
N LEU A 390 22.87 11.89 8.85
CA LEU A 390 24.27 11.62 8.53
C LEU A 390 24.48 11.35 7.03
N GLY A 391 25.75 11.32 6.59
CA GLY A 391 26.10 11.23 5.16
C GLY A 391 25.58 9.96 4.48
N GLY A 392 25.52 8.85 5.22
CA GLY A 392 25.01 7.56 4.76
C GLY A 392 23.48 7.40 4.80
N THR A 393 22.74 8.47 5.11
CA THR A 393 21.28 8.45 5.15
C THR A 393 20.69 9.27 4.01
N GLN A 394 19.88 8.63 3.17
CA GLN A 394 19.10 9.28 2.12
C GLN A 394 17.67 9.54 2.59
N LEU A 395 17.14 10.70 2.20
CA LEU A 395 15.75 11.08 2.42
C LEU A 395 14.94 10.62 1.21
N CYS A 396 14.07 9.64 1.41
CA CYS A 396 13.25 9.05 0.36
C CYS A 396 11.80 9.52 0.49
N SER A 397 11.25 10.01 -0.62
CA SER A 397 9.84 10.34 -0.75
C SER A 397 9.32 9.70 -2.03
N ARG A 398 8.35 8.80 -1.87
CA ARG A 398 7.72 8.07 -2.97
C ARG A 398 6.31 8.55 -3.22
N ARG A 399 5.91 8.48 -4.48
CA ARG A 399 4.59 8.85 -4.96
C ARG A 399 3.84 7.61 -5.35
N LEU A 400 2.90 7.18 -4.51
CA LEU A 400 2.14 5.97 -4.76
C LEU A 400 1.04 6.17 -5.80
N LEU A 401 0.77 5.14 -6.60
CA LEU A 401 -0.26 5.20 -7.63
C LEU A 401 -1.63 5.58 -7.03
N GLN A 402 -1.99 4.99 -5.89
CA GLN A 402 -3.24 5.30 -5.18
C GLN A 402 -3.37 6.78 -4.79
N GLN A 403 -2.25 7.47 -4.54
CA GLN A 403 -2.24 8.90 -4.16
C GLN A 403 -2.23 9.83 -5.37
N ILE A 404 -1.43 9.52 -6.39
CA ILE A 404 -1.25 10.41 -7.56
C ILE A 404 -2.41 10.30 -8.54
N ILE A 405 -3.11 9.16 -8.60
CA ILE A 405 -4.21 8.95 -9.54
C ILE A 405 -5.30 10.01 -9.40
N TYR A 406 -5.55 10.50 -8.19
CA TYR A 406 -6.52 11.56 -7.91
C TYR A 406 -6.19 12.84 -8.70
N CYS A 407 -4.91 13.19 -8.79
CA CYS A 407 -4.43 14.35 -9.56
C CYS A 407 -4.58 14.19 -11.09
N VAL A 408 -4.78 12.97 -11.59
CA VAL A 408 -4.94 12.68 -13.04
C VAL A 408 -6.41 12.51 -13.42
N GLY A 409 -7.32 12.55 -12.45
CA GLY A 409 -8.77 12.39 -12.65
C GLY A 409 -9.43 11.38 -11.71
N GLY A 410 -8.66 10.76 -10.80
CA GLY A 410 -9.15 9.84 -9.77
C GLY A 410 -9.76 8.56 -10.33
N VAL A 411 -10.80 8.02 -9.71
CA VAL A 411 -11.36 6.70 -10.10
C VAL A 411 -11.99 6.68 -11.50
N SER A 412 -12.45 7.83 -12.01
CA SER A 412 -13.16 7.89 -13.30
C SER A 412 -12.26 7.61 -14.51
N VAL A 413 -10.94 7.75 -14.39
CA VAL A 413 -9.99 7.53 -15.48
C VAL A 413 -9.99 6.08 -15.99
N PHE A 414 -10.46 5.13 -15.17
CA PHE A 414 -10.55 3.72 -15.51
C PHE A 414 -11.84 3.38 -16.27
N PHE A 415 -12.89 4.20 -16.21
CA PHE A 415 -14.17 3.90 -16.85
C PHE A 415 -14.06 3.69 -18.37
N PRO A 416 -13.32 4.53 -19.13
CA PRO A 416 -13.15 4.33 -20.57
C PRO A 416 -12.45 3.02 -20.96
N LEU A 417 -11.79 2.31 -20.03
CA LEU A 417 -11.15 1.03 -20.33
C LEU A 417 -12.20 -0.07 -20.59
N LEU A 418 -13.43 0.09 -20.08
CA LEU A 418 -14.51 -0.88 -20.31
C LEU A 418 -15.06 -0.81 -21.75
N THR A 419 -14.98 0.35 -22.41
CA THR A 419 -15.45 0.49 -23.80
C THR A 419 -14.48 -0.09 -24.82
N GLN A 420 -13.28 -0.47 -24.40
CA GLN A 420 -12.25 -1.04 -25.29
C GLN A 420 -12.38 -2.55 -25.46
N CYS A 421 -13.33 -3.18 -24.74
CA CYS A 421 -13.54 -4.63 -24.75
C CYS A 421 -13.95 -5.19 -26.13
N ASP A 422 -14.57 -4.36 -26.99
CA ASP A 422 -15.11 -4.74 -28.30
C ASP A 422 -14.05 -4.92 -29.38
N ILE A 423 -12.89 -4.27 -29.27
CA ILE A 423 -11.85 -4.23 -30.32
C ILE A 423 -11.16 -5.61 -30.49
N TYR A 424 -11.21 -6.45 -29.45
CA TYR A 424 -10.40 -7.67 -29.36
C TYR A 424 -11.12 -8.95 -29.80
N GLU A 425 -12.32 -8.84 -30.39
CA GLU A 425 -13.07 -9.99 -30.91
C GLU A 425 -12.62 -10.46 -32.30
N HIS A 426 -11.89 -9.64 -33.07
CA HIS A 426 -11.68 -9.89 -34.50
C HIS A 426 -10.54 -10.87 -34.87
N GLU A 427 -9.72 -11.34 -33.92
CA GLU A 427 -8.57 -12.23 -34.19
C GLU A 427 -8.73 -13.66 -33.62
N ALA A 428 -9.94 -14.07 -33.26
CA ALA A 428 -10.21 -15.46 -32.86
C ALA A 428 -10.54 -16.32 -34.10
N SER A 429 -9.57 -16.53 -34.98
CA SER A 429 -9.56 -17.70 -35.86
C SER A 429 -8.45 -18.67 -35.42
N ASP A 430 -8.85 -19.93 -35.30
CA ASP A 430 -8.13 -21.08 -34.75
C ASP A 430 -6.67 -21.22 -35.21
N GLN A 431 -5.71 -21.19 -34.27
CA GLN A 431 -4.51 -22.04 -34.35
C GLN A 431 -4.13 -22.58 -32.96
N VAL A 432 -4.27 -23.90 -32.83
CA VAL A 432 -3.90 -24.73 -31.69
C VAL A 432 -2.47 -25.23 -31.87
N GLY A 433 -1.64 -25.15 -30.81
CA GLY A 433 -0.48 -26.03 -30.63
C GLY A 433 0.84 -25.31 -30.34
N GLY A 434 1.34 -25.44 -29.11
CA GLY A 434 2.70 -24.99 -28.75
C GLY A 434 2.93 -24.94 -27.23
N THR A 435 3.46 -26.03 -26.69
CA THR A 435 3.75 -26.30 -25.28
C THR A 435 4.90 -25.44 -24.72
N LEU A 436 4.75 -24.97 -23.48
CA LEU A 436 5.72 -24.47 -22.47
C LEU A 436 5.57 -22.99 -22.06
N LEU A 437 5.53 -22.81 -20.74
CA LEU A 437 5.24 -21.62 -19.94
C LEU A 437 3.74 -21.40 -19.72
N THR A 438 3.37 -21.29 -18.44
CA THR A 438 1.99 -21.16 -17.92
C THR A 438 1.14 -20.28 -18.84
N PRO A 439 -0.03 -20.75 -19.30
CA PRO A 439 -0.89 -19.94 -20.14
C PRO A 439 -1.26 -18.71 -19.31
N ILE A 440 -0.74 -17.55 -19.72
CA ILE A 440 -1.27 -16.25 -19.30
C ILE A 440 -2.76 -16.38 -19.55
N LYS A 441 -3.55 -16.51 -18.48
CA LYS A 441 -5.02 -16.56 -18.59
C LYS A 441 -5.37 -15.40 -19.51
N LYS A 442 -6.03 -15.69 -20.64
CA LYS A 442 -6.51 -14.67 -21.57
C LYS A 442 -7.32 -13.68 -20.73
N GLY A 443 -6.70 -12.55 -20.36
CA GLY A 443 -7.13 -11.74 -19.23
C GLY A 443 -8.51 -11.19 -19.53
N ASN A 444 -9.44 -11.40 -18.60
CA ASN A 444 -10.73 -10.75 -18.72
C ASN A 444 -10.54 -9.26 -18.39
N LEU A 445 -10.30 -8.46 -19.43
CA LEU A 445 -10.05 -7.02 -19.36
C LEU A 445 -11.10 -6.30 -18.50
N THR A 446 -12.36 -6.69 -18.64
CA THR A 446 -13.47 -6.19 -17.82
C THR A 446 -13.25 -6.50 -16.34
N ALA A 447 -12.92 -7.75 -15.99
CA ALA A 447 -12.67 -8.15 -14.61
C ALA A 447 -11.42 -7.46 -14.02
N GLU A 448 -10.34 -7.32 -14.79
CA GLU A 448 -9.12 -6.61 -14.37
C GLU A 448 -9.38 -5.12 -14.11
N THR A 449 -10.16 -4.47 -14.99
CA THR A 449 -10.56 -3.07 -14.83
C THR A 449 -11.42 -2.88 -13.58
N ILE A 450 -12.38 -3.78 -13.32
CA ILE A 450 -13.21 -3.72 -12.10
C ILE A 450 -12.37 -3.94 -10.85
N LYS A 451 -11.37 -4.83 -10.89
CA LYS A 451 -10.42 -5.00 -9.78
C LYS A 451 -9.60 -3.73 -9.55
N LEU A 452 -9.17 -3.04 -10.60
CA LEU A 452 -8.45 -1.76 -10.47
C LEU A 452 -9.33 -0.70 -9.79
N ILE A 453 -10.58 -0.59 -10.22
CA ILE A 453 -11.56 0.32 -9.60
C ILE A 453 -11.75 -0.05 -8.12
N ALA A 454 -11.88 -1.34 -7.80
CA ALA A 454 -12.00 -1.80 -6.41
C ALA A 454 -10.76 -1.43 -5.58
N SER A 455 -9.54 -1.72 -6.06
CA SER A 455 -8.29 -1.38 -5.36
C SER A 455 -8.09 0.13 -5.16
N ILE A 456 -8.59 0.96 -6.07
CA ILE A 456 -8.53 2.42 -5.92
C ILE A 456 -9.51 2.95 -4.86
N LEU A 457 -10.66 2.31 -4.72
CA LEU A 457 -11.67 2.68 -3.73
C LEU A 457 -11.36 2.13 -2.33
N ASP A 458 -10.54 1.09 -2.25
CA ASP A 458 -10.17 0.43 -1.00
C ASP A 458 -9.43 1.39 -0.07
N GLU A 459 -9.96 1.56 1.14
CA GLU A 459 -9.48 2.50 2.17
C GLU A 459 -9.21 3.93 1.67
N ASN A 460 -9.89 4.37 0.59
CA ASN A 460 -9.66 5.68 -0.03
C ASN A 460 -10.93 6.52 -0.10
N LEU A 461 -11.15 7.32 0.94
CA LEU A 461 -12.34 8.17 1.05
C LEU A 461 -12.47 9.19 -0.08
N ALA A 462 -11.36 9.75 -0.58
CA ALA A 462 -11.39 10.75 -1.65
C ALA A 462 -11.93 10.16 -2.98
N ASN A 463 -11.48 8.95 -3.34
CA ASN A 463 -12.00 8.26 -4.52
C ASN A 463 -13.43 7.74 -4.30
N GLN A 464 -13.80 7.33 -3.08
CA GLN A 464 -15.19 6.99 -2.73
C GLN A 464 -16.15 8.20 -2.88
N GLN A 465 -15.75 9.37 -2.39
CA GLN A 465 -16.50 10.62 -2.57
C GLN A 465 -16.65 10.98 -4.04
N GLN A 466 -15.58 10.84 -4.83
CA GLN A 466 -15.63 11.09 -6.26
C GLN A 466 -16.58 10.11 -6.98
N MET A 467 -16.56 8.84 -6.61
CA MET A 467 -17.48 7.81 -7.13
C MET A 467 -18.94 8.21 -6.89
N LEU A 468 -19.27 8.78 -5.73
CA LEU A 468 -20.61 9.26 -5.42
C LEU A 468 -20.97 10.53 -6.22
N LEU A 469 -20.09 11.54 -6.22
CA LEU A 469 -20.31 12.84 -6.87
C LEU A 469 -20.52 12.72 -8.38
N LEU A 470 -19.87 11.75 -9.02
CA LEU A 470 -19.99 11.49 -10.45
C LEU A 470 -21.12 10.50 -10.81
N SER A 471 -21.91 10.04 -9.84
CA SER A 471 -22.83 8.90 -10.03
C SER A 471 -22.12 7.71 -10.68
N GLY A 472 -20.90 7.43 -10.22
CA GLY A 472 -19.94 6.54 -10.85
C GLY A 472 -20.46 5.12 -11.01
N PHE A 473 -21.28 4.61 -10.09
CA PHE A 473 -21.93 3.29 -10.23
C PHE A 473 -22.99 3.27 -11.33
N SER A 474 -23.70 4.38 -11.56
CA SER A 474 -24.62 4.51 -12.69
C SER A 474 -23.87 4.53 -14.02
N ILE A 475 -22.76 5.26 -14.09
CA ILE A 475 -21.87 5.26 -15.27
C ILE A 475 -21.30 3.87 -15.51
N LEU A 476 -20.75 3.23 -14.47
CA LEU A 476 -20.19 1.88 -14.55
C LEU A 476 -21.26 0.87 -15.00
N GLY A 477 -22.47 0.95 -14.45
CA GLY A 477 -23.61 0.12 -14.86
C GLY A 477 -24.07 0.38 -16.29
N PHE A 478 -23.97 1.61 -16.79
CA PHE A 478 -24.22 1.93 -18.19
C PHE A 478 -23.15 1.33 -19.11
N LEU A 479 -21.86 1.50 -18.78
CA LEU A 479 -20.76 0.98 -19.59
C LEU A 479 -20.75 -0.56 -19.66
N LEU A 480 -21.12 -1.22 -18.55
CA LEU A 480 -21.25 -2.68 -18.51
C LEU A 480 -22.34 -3.23 -19.43
N GLN A 481 -23.33 -2.43 -19.84
CA GLN A 481 -24.34 -2.85 -20.83
C GLN A 481 -23.75 -3.01 -22.22
N SER A 482 -22.64 -2.30 -22.53
CA SER A 482 -21.93 -2.41 -23.80
C SER A 482 -20.90 -3.53 -23.81
N VAL A 483 -20.62 -4.18 -22.67
CA VAL A 483 -19.62 -5.25 -22.60
C VAL A 483 -20.17 -6.54 -23.23
N PRO A 484 -19.42 -7.24 -24.11
CA PRO A 484 -19.86 -8.49 -24.71
C PRO A 484 -20.18 -9.57 -23.68
N ALA A 485 -21.25 -10.35 -23.92
CA ALA A 485 -21.73 -11.39 -23.01
C ALA A 485 -20.67 -12.44 -22.63
N LYS A 486 -19.68 -12.69 -23.51
CA LYS A 486 -18.54 -13.60 -23.24
C LYS A 486 -17.62 -13.09 -22.12
N GLN A 487 -17.48 -11.76 -21.98
CA GLN A 487 -16.71 -11.14 -20.90
C GLN A 487 -17.51 -11.02 -19.60
N LEU A 488 -18.85 -11.11 -19.65
CA LEU A 488 -19.72 -11.21 -18.47
C LEU A 488 -19.72 -12.63 -17.88
N ASN A 489 -18.53 -13.11 -17.50
CA ASN A 489 -18.29 -14.43 -16.94
C ASN A 489 -18.14 -14.40 -15.40
N LEU A 490 -17.84 -15.55 -14.79
CA LEU A 490 -17.69 -15.68 -13.33
C LEU A 490 -16.51 -14.85 -12.77
N GLU A 491 -15.47 -14.57 -13.57
CA GLU A 491 -14.36 -13.73 -13.12
C GLU A 491 -14.80 -12.26 -13.00
N THR A 492 -15.59 -11.75 -13.95
CA THR A 492 -16.22 -10.41 -13.88
C THR A 492 -17.16 -10.31 -12.69
N LEU A 493 -18.01 -11.32 -12.48
CA LEU A 493 -18.91 -11.36 -11.33
C LEU A 493 -18.12 -11.38 -10.00
N SER A 494 -17.04 -12.16 -9.92
CA SER A 494 -16.18 -12.17 -8.74
C SER A 494 -15.51 -10.82 -8.48
N ALA A 495 -15.09 -10.11 -9.54
CA ALA A 495 -14.53 -8.77 -9.41
C ALA A 495 -15.58 -7.77 -8.91
N LEU A 496 -16.83 -7.86 -9.38
CA LEU A 496 -17.94 -7.02 -8.89
C LEU A 496 -18.32 -7.34 -7.44
N LYS A 497 -18.30 -8.61 -7.03
CA LYS A 497 -18.50 -9.01 -5.62
C LYS A 497 -17.40 -8.43 -4.73
N HIS A 498 -16.14 -8.44 -5.19
CA HIS A 498 -15.04 -7.78 -4.47
C HIS A 498 -15.24 -6.27 -4.41
N LEU A 499 -15.58 -5.61 -5.53
CA LEU A 499 -15.87 -4.17 -5.56
C LEU A 499 -16.97 -3.81 -4.57
N PHE A 500 -18.04 -4.61 -4.52
CA PHE A 500 -19.11 -4.48 -3.54
C PHE A 500 -18.58 -4.58 -2.10
N SER A 501 -17.80 -5.61 -1.78
CA SER A 501 -17.22 -5.77 -0.44
C SER A 501 -16.35 -4.58 -0.02
N VAL A 502 -15.59 -4.00 -0.95
CA VAL A 502 -14.75 -2.82 -0.69
C VAL A 502 -15.62 -1.63 -0.31
N VAL A 503 -16.67 -1.33 -1.09
CA VAL A 503 -17.54 -0.18 -0.78
C VAL A 503 -18.41 -0.41 0.45
N SER A 504 -18.79 -1.65 0.75
CA SER A 504 -19.51 -2.00 1.98
C SER A 504 -18.70 -1.74 3.25
N ASN A 505 -17.37 -1.89 3.16
CA ASN A 505 -16.44 -1.63 4.27
C ASN A 505 -15.92 -0.18 4.28
N GLY A 506 -16.36 0.66 3.33
CA GLY A 506 -15.92 2.05 3.19
C GLY A 506 -16.69 3.04 4.07
N GLY A 507 -16.15 4.25 4.23
CA GLY A 507 -16.78 5.31 5.03
C GLY A 507 -18.09 5.87 4.46
N LEU A 508 -18.36 5.63 3.18
CA LEU A 508 -19.59 6.03 2.48
C LEU A 508 -20.46 4.82 2.08
N SER A 509 -20.37 3.73 2.84
CA SER A 509 -20.99 2.43 2.50
C SER A 509 -22.49 2.52 2.23
N GLU A 510 -23.26 3.22 3.07
CA GLU A 510 -24.73 3.30 2.94
C GLU A 510 -25.19 3.80 1.56
N LEU A 511 -24.51 4.80 1.02
CA LEU A 511 -24.83 5.39 -0.30
C LEU A 511 -24.29 4.52 -1.44
N LEU A 512 -23.02 4.13 -1.36
CA LEU A 512 -22.34 3.41 -2.43
C LEU A 512 -22.86 1.98 -2.62
N VAL A 513 -23.25 1.29 -1.55
CA VAL A 513 -23.86 -0.05 -1.58
C VAL A 513 -25.20 -0.01 -2.31
N THR A 514 -26.01 0.99 -1.98
CA THR A 514 -27.34 1.19 -2.59
C THR A 514 -27.20 1.41 -4.11
N ASP A 515 -26.28 2.28 -4.53
CA ASP A 515 -26.02 2.55 -5.94
C ASP A 515 -25.44 1.34 -6.68
N ALA A 516 -24.49 0.62 -6.08
CA ALA A 516 -23.88 -0.57 -6.68
C ALA A 516 -24.93 -1.67 -6.94
N ILE A 517 -25.82 -1.92 -5.98
CA ILE A 517 -26.90 -2.89 -6.15
C ILE A 517 -27.88 -2.40 -7.22
N ALA A 518 -28.34 -1.15 -7.13
CA ALA A 518 -29.36 -0.62 -8.03
C ALA A 518 -28.92 -0.52 -9.48
N CYS A 519 -27.70 -0.03 -9.73
CA CYS A 519 -27.19 0.32 -11.06
C CYS A 519 -26.49 -0.85 -11.77
N ILE A 520 -25.93 -1.80 -11.01
CA ILE A 520 -25.15 -2.92 -11.57
C ILE A 520 -25.81 -4.26 -11.28
N LEU A 521 -25.95 -4.63 -10.01
CA LEU A 521 -26.33 -6.02 -9.67
C LEU A 521 -27.79 -6.33 -10.01
N LEU A 522 -28.71 -5.38 -9.80
CA LEU A 522 -30.13 -5.50 -10.16
C LEU A 522 -30.47 -5.02 -11.57
N ASN A 523 -29.47 -4.65 -12.39
CA ASN A 523 -29.71 -4.12 -13.72
C ASN A 523 -29.82 -5.26 -14.76
N PRO A 524 -31.04 -5.61 -15.24
CA PRO A 524 -31.21 -6.72 -16.16
C PRO A 524 -30.59 -6.47 -17.54
N HIS A 525 -30.40 -5.21 -17.95
CA HIS A 525 -29.77 -4.87 -19.23
C HIS A 525 -28.31 -5.36 -19.31
N ILE A 526 -27.63 -5.49 -18.16
CA ILE A 526 -26.28 -6.05 -18.12
C ILE A 526 -26.35 -7.58 -18.20
N TRP A 527 -27.22 -8.20 -17.41
CA TRP A 527 -27.10 -9.64 -17.11
C TRP A 527 -27.96 -10.56 -17.97
N VAL A 528 -28.99 -10.06 -18.65
CA VAL A 528 -29.93 -10.89 -19.41
C VAL A 528 -29.27 -11.76 -20.48
N HIS A 529 -28.14 -11.30 -21.03
CA HIS A 529 -27.36 -12.02 -22.05
C HIS A 529 -26.22 -12.87 -21.47
N ALA A 530 -25.92 -12.77 -20.17
CA ALA A 530 -24.90 -13.59 -19.52
C ALA A 530 -25.36 -15.06 -19.44
N VAL A 531 -24.40 -15.99 -19.40
CA VAL A 531 -24.74 -17.43 -19.28
C VAL A 531 -25.47 -17.73 -17.97
N TYR A 532 -26.41 -18.67 -17.98
CA TYR A 532 -27.25 -19.03 -16.82
C TYR A 532 -26.47 -19.23 -15.52
N ARG A 533 -25.28 -19.86 -15.59
CA ARG A 533 -24.43 -20.06 -14.42
C ARG A 533 -24.05 -18.74 -13.74
N VAL A 534 -23.74 -17.70 -14.52
CA VAL A 534 -23.38 -16.38 -14.00
C VAL A 534 -24.60 -15.69 -13.40
N GLN A 535 -25.75 -15.71 -14.10
CA GLN A 535 -27.00 -15.16 -13.61
C GLN A 535 -27.40 -15.79 -12.25
N ARG A 536 -27.36 -17.11 -12.14
CA ARG A 536 -27.65 -17.82 -10.89
C ARG A 536 -26.74 -17.37 -9.75
N GLU A 537 -25.43 -17.31 -9.97
CA GLU A 537 -24.45 -16.90 -8.95
C GLU A 537 -24.57 -15.42 -8.55
N LEU A 538 -25.04 -14.57 -9.46
CA LEU A 538 -25.38 -13.18 -9.18
C LEU A 538 -26.60 -13.09 -8.27
N TYR A 539 -27.70 -13.76 -8.63
CA TYR A 539 -28.94 -13.71 -7.87
C TYR A 539 -28.80 -14.35 -6.48
N MET A 540 -28.04 -15.45 -6.36
CA MET A 540 -27.71 -16.04 -5.05
C MET A 540 -26.94 -15.07 -4.16
N PHE A 541 -26.00 -14.31 -4.73
CA PHE A 541 -25.27 -13.29 -3.98
C PHE A 541 -26.16 -12.12 -3.58
N LEU A 542 -27.04 -11.65 -4.47
CA LEU A 542 -28.02 -10.62 -4.17
C LEU A 542 -28.94 -11.03 -3.01
N LEU A 543 -29.46 -12.25 -3.03
CA LEU A 543 -30.29 -12.78 -1.93
C LEU A 543 -29.52 -12.74 -0.60
N GLN A 544 -28.27 -13.20 -0.58
CA GLN A 544 -27.42 -13.12 0.61
C GLN A 544 -27.24 -11.67 1.11
N GLN A 545 -27.05 -10.69 0.22
CA GLN A 545 -26.91 -9.30 0.64
C GLN A 545 -28.24 -8.71 1.16
N LEU A 546 -29.37 -9.09 0.57
CA LEU A 546 -30.70 -8.64 1.00
C LEU A 546 -31.12 -9.26 2.34
N ASP A 547 -30.72 -10.52 2.58
CA ASP A 547 -30.94 -11.20 3.86
C ASP A 547 -30.11 -10.57 4.98
N ASN A 548 -28.87 -10.16 4.67
CA ASN A 548 -27.99 -9.48 5.62
C ASN A 548 -28.45 -8.06 5.97
N ASP A 549 -29.05 -7.32 5.02
CA ASP A 549 -29.62 -5.99 5.27
C ASP A 549 -31.04 -5.85 4.69
N PRO A 550 -32.08 -6.12 5.49
CA PRO A 550 -33.48 -6.03 5.06
C PRO A 550 -33.93 -4.63 4.61
N ARG A 551 -33.17 -3.56 4.93
CA ARG A 551 -33.47 -2.19 4.47
C ARG A 551 -33.28 -2.08 2.96
N LEU A 552 -32.26 -2.75 2.42
CA LEU A 552 -31.98 -2.80 0.98
C LEU A 552 -33.15 -3.43 0.22
N LEU A 553 -33.79 -4.46 0.79
CA LEU A 553 -34.96 -5.11 0.19
C LEU A 553 -36.13 -4.13 0.03
N LYS A 554 -36.46 -3.38 1.10
CA LYS A 554 -37.56 -2.40 1.10
C LYS A 554 -37.29 -1.22 0.16
N CYS A 555 -36.02 -0.82 0.04
CA CYS A 555 -35.62 0.32 -0.78
C CYS A 555 -35.52 -0.04 -2.27
N LEU A 556 -34.84 -1.15 -2.59
CA LEU A 556 -34.40 -1.47 -3.95
C LEU A 556 -35.27 -2.50 -4.66
N CYS A 557 -35.83 -3.48 -3.93
CA CYS A 557 -36.51 -4.66 -4.48
C CYS A 557 -38.01 -4.66 -4.18
N ARG A 558 -38.69 -3.53 -4.43
CA ARG A 558 -40.16 -3.48 -4.28
C ARG A 558 -40.82 -4.44 -5.28
N LEU A 559 -41.87 -5.14 -4.84
CA LEU A 559 -42.59 -6.12 -5.66
C LEU A 559 -42.92 -5.63 -7.09
N PRO A 560 -43.38 -4.39 -7.33
CA PRO A 560 -43.61 -3.88 -8.69
C PRO A 560 -42.36 -3.90 -9.56
N ARG A 561 -41.21 -3.47 -9.03
CA ARG A 561 -39.94 -3.43 -9.78
C ARG A 561 -39.47 -4.83 -10.18
N VAL A 562 -39.59 -5.80 -9.28
CA VAL A 562 -39.22 -7.20 -9.56
C VAL A 562 -40.12 -7.79 -10.65
N LEU A 563 -41.44 -7.57 -10.54
CA LEU A 563 -42.41 -8.00 -11.55
C LEU A 563 -42.16 -7.33 -12.90
N ASP A 564 -41.81 -6.04 -12.92
CA ASP A 564 -41.48 -5.31 -14.15
C ASP A 564 -40.22 -5.88 -14.81
N ILE A 565 -39.17 -6.19 -14.04
CA ILE A 565 -37.95 -6.83 -14.56
C ILE A 565 -38.27 -8.19 -15.18
N ILE A 566 -39.06 -9.02 -14.48
CA ILE A 566 -39.48 -10.34 -14.99
C ILE A 566 -40.29 -10.18 -16.28
N ARG A 567 -41.28 -9.27 -16.29
CA ARG A 567 -42.15 -9.02 -17.44
C ARG A 567 -41.41 -8.48 -18.65
N GLN A 568 -40.44 -7.58 -18.47
CA GLN A 568 -39.75 -6.91 -19.57
C GLN A 568 -38.63 -7.75 -20.16
N PHE A 569 -37.89 -8.51 -19.34
CA PHE A 569 -36.65 -9.17 -19.79
C PHE A 569 -36.76 -10.69 -19.88
N TYR A 570 -37.64 -11.31 -19.07
CA TYR A 570 -37.72 -12.77 -18.94
C TYR A 570 -39.04 -13.36 -19.43
N GLN A 571 -40.08 -12.55 -19.67
CA GLN A 571 -41.34 -13.01 -20.24
C GLN A 571 -41.24 -13.13 -21.77
N ASP A 572 -41.56 -14.31 -22.30
CA ASP A 572 -41.72 -14.51 -23.74
C ASP A 572 -43.03 -13.87 -24.21
N ASN A 573 -42.97 -12.71 -24.87
CA ASN A 573 -44.13 -12.18 -25.60
C ASN A 573 -44.30 -12.97 -26.92
N GLU A 574 -45.51 -13.48 -27.18
CA GLU A 574 -45.91 -14.15 -28.43
C GLU A 574 -45.77 -13.24 -29.67
N GLU A 575 -45.69 -11.91 -29.50
CA GLU A 575 -45.37 -10.97 -30.58
C GLU A 575 -43.91 -11.10 -31.07
N THR A 576 -42.98 -11.43 -30.18
CA THR A 576 -41.57 -11.69 -30.52
C THR A 576 -41.43 -12.92 -31.42
N LYS A 577 -42.30 -13.93 -31.31
CA LYS A 577 -42.28 -15.10 -32.21
C LYS A 577 -42.68 -14.76 -33.65
N ARG A 578 -43.50 -13.72 -33.87
CA ARG A 578 -43.93 -13.31 -35.21
C ARG A 578 -42.94 -12.37 -35.89
N ALA A 579 -42.14 -11.62 -35.14
CA ALA A 579 -41.08 -10.75 -35.68
C ALA A 579 -39.71 -11.44 -35.85
N VAL A 580 -39.46 -12.56 -35.17
CA VAL A 580 -38.12 -13.21 -35.10
C VAL A 580 -37.84 -14.22 -36.23
N ARG A 581 -38.78 -14.46 -37.16
CA ARG A 581 -38.49 -15.33 -38.31
C ARG A 581 -37.63 -14.69 -39.42
N SER A 582 -37.22 -13.42 -39.32
CA SER A 582 -36.42 -12.84 -40.41
C SER A 582 -35.52 -11.64 -40.11
N LYS A 583 -35.21 -11.26 -38.86
CA LYS A 583 -34.10 -10.31 -38.61
C LYS A 583 -33.32 -10.59 -37.30
N PRO A 584 -31.98 -10.65 -37.35
CA PRO A 584 -31.16 -10.74 -36.14
C PRO A 584 -31.24 -9.42 -35.34
N ILE A 585 -31.19 -9.53 -34.00
CA ILE A 585 -31.36 -8.38 -33.09
C ILE A 585 -30.05 -7.60 -33.01
N VAL A 586 -30.17 -6.28 -33.18
CA VAL A 586 -29.08 -5.35 -33.43
C VAL A 586 -28.83 -4.45 -32.20
N HIS A 587 -27.56 -4.27 -31.83
CA HIS A 587 -27.08 -3.35 -30.78
C HIS A 587 -27.55 -1.91 -31.04
N VAL A 588 -28.20 -1.29 -30.05
CA VAL A 588 -28.88 0.03 -30.17
C VAL A 588 -27.92 1.17 -30.54
N THR A 589 -26.61 1.02 -30.28
CA THR A 589 -25.60 2.04 -30.58
C THR A 589 -24.63 1.67 -31.71
N THR A 590 -24.50 0.40 -32.09
CA THR A 590 -23.44 -0.07 -33.02
C THR A 590 -23.93 -0.93 -34.19
N GLY A 591 -25.22 -1.26 -34.26
CA GLY A 591 -25.73 -1.93 -35.45
C GLY A 591 -25.41 -3.44 -35.57
N ARG A 592 -24.64 -4.04 -34.63
CA ARG A 592 -24.18 -5.44 -34.72
C ARG A 592 -25.01 -6.45 -33.91
N ILE A 593 -24.97 -7.71 -34.32
CA ILE A 593 -25.78 -8.84 -33.81
C ILE A 593 -25.11 -9.45 -32.56
N VAL A 594 -25.79 -9.51 -31.41
CA VAL A 594 -25.16 -9.78 -30.09
C VAL A 594 -25.46 -11.18 -29.49
N GLY A 595 -26.10 -12.09 -30.22
CA GLY A 595 -26.18 -13.52 -29.86
C GLY A 595 -27.60 -14.10 -29.73
N GLU A 596 -27.66 -15.42 -29.45
CA GLU A 596 -28.90 -16.21 -29.42
C GLU A 596 -29.53 -16.28 -28.01
N LYS A 597 -30.86 -16.18 -27.95
CA LYS A 597 -31.65 -16.25 -26.71
C LYS A 597 -31.79 -17.70 -26.25
N LEU A 598 -31.51 -18.01 -24.98
CA LEU A 598 -31.54 -19.37 -24.43
C LEU A 598 -32.97 -19.94 -24.37
N GLU A 599 -33.14 -21.23 -24.70
CA GLU A 599 -34.45 -21.92 -24.74
C GLU A 599 -35.08 -22.22 -23.34
N ARG A 600 -36.42 -22.26 -23.35
CA ARG A 600 -37.39 -22.27 -22.23
C ARG A 600 -37.13 -23.22 -21.04
N GLU A 601 -36.46 -24.35 -21.20
CA GLU A 601 -36.52 -25.43 -20.20
C GLU A 601 -35.71 -25.18 -18.92
N LYS A 602 -34.82 -24.18 -18.88
CA LYS A 602 -34.01 -23.85 -17.70
C LYS A 602 -34.59 -22.73 -16.81
N TYR A 603 -35.64 -22.03 -17.26
CA TYR A 603 -36.21 -20.88 -16.56
C TYR A 603 -37.23 -21.24 -15.45
N ILE A 604 -37.89 -22.40 -15.55
CA ILE A 604 -38.94 -22.80 -14.61
C ILE A 604 -38.40 -23.08 -13.18
N LYS A 605 -37.10 -23.34 -13.02
CA LYS A 605 -36.45 -23.46 -11.69
C LYS A 605 -36.11 -22.13 -11.01
N PHE A 606 -36.21 -21.00 -11.72
CA PHE A 606 -35.86 -19.68 -11.20
C PHE A 606 -37.05 -19.01 -10.48
N VAL A 607 -38.27 -19.28 -10.95
CA VAL A 607 -39.51 -18.77 -10.34
C VAL A 607 -39.89 -19.53 -9.06
N SER A 608 -39.38 -20.75 -8.86
CA SER A 608 -39.65 -21.56 -7.66
C SER A 608 -38.88 -21.14 -6.39
N PHE A 609 -38.11 -20.04 -6.46
CA PHE A 609 -37.38 -19.47 -5.31
C PHE A 609 -37.93 -18.11 -4.84
N TYR A 610 -39.06 -17.66 -5.42
CA TYR A 610 -39.86 -16.54 -4.91
C TYR A 610 -41.11 -17.05 -4.19
#